data_AF-A0A8S3GHB0-F1
#
_entry.id   AF-A0A8S3GHB0-F1
#
_cell.length_a   1.000
_cell.length_b   1.000
_cell.length_c   1.000
_cell.angle_alpha   90.00
_cell.angle_beta   90.00
_cell.angle_gamma   90.00
#
_symmetry.space_group_name_H-M   'P 1'
#
loop_
_entity.id
_entity.type
_entity.pdbx_description
1 polymer ?
#
loop_
_entity_poly.entity_id
_entity_poly.type
_entity_poly.pdbx_seq_one_letter_code
_entity_poly.pdbx_strand_id
1 'polypeptide(L)'
;QQYDPSFDRWPPHINLLWPFFDLADCEEDQENILLPLRLLLCQYKSFSAEIDEIDSFVENKTSYMKLNQQSENQVKQLHAQLIKLFPQLLGNHKNRYNPNMTIGYFDTDEKFKQAKSSLSKLYKEHR
;
A
#
# COMPACT_ATOMS: atom_id res chain seq x y z
N GLN A 1 -12.04 9.94 3.37
CA GLN A 1 -13.22 9.50 4.17
C GLN A 1 -14.43 9.16 3.31
N GLN A 2 -14.95 10.08 2.48
CA GLN A 2 -16.21 9.85 1.73
C GLN A 2 -16.25 8.57 0.86
N TYR A 3 -15.11 8.15 0.30
CA TYR A 3 -15.04 7.05 -0.67
C TYR A 3 -14.33 5.79 -0.17
N ASP A 4 -13.78 5.81 1.04
CA ASP A 4 -13.08 4.65 1.60
C ASP A 4 -13.76 4.23 2.91
N PRO A 5 -14.51 3.12 2.91
CA PRO A 5 -15.19 2.63 4.11
C PRO A 5 -14.21 2.23 5.22
N SER A 6 -12.93 2.01 4.87
CA SER A 6 -11.88 1.67 5.81
C SER A 6 -11.16 2.89 6.39
N PHE A 7 -11.47 4.12 5.95
CA PHE A 7 -10.70 5.32 6.31
C PHE A 7 -10.53 5.52 7.82
N ASP A 8 -11.57 5.26 8.61
CA ASP A 8 -11.52 5.43 10.07
C ASP A 8 -10.75 4.29 10.75
N ARG A 9 -10.77 3.10 10.15
CA ARG A 9 -10.06 1.91 10.67
C ARG A 9 -8.58 1.93 10.29
N TRP A 10 -8.28 2.37 9.08
CA TRP A 10 -6.97 2.41 8.47
C TRP A 10 -6.78 3.79 7.86
N PRO A 11 -5.97 4.67 8.47
CA PRO A 11 -5.68 5.97 7.86
C PRO A 11 -5.01 5.77 6.49
N PRO A 12 -5.00 6.77 5.60
CA PRO A 12 -4.33 6.66 4.30
C PRO A 12 -2.90 6.14 4.44
N HIS A 13 -2.61 5.00 3.80
CA HIS A 13 -1.34 4.29 3.93
C HIS A 13 -0.98 3.56 2.62
N ILE A 14 0.29 3.17 2.51
CA ILE A 14 0.81 2.31 1.46
C ILE A 14 1.12 0.95 2.08
N ASN A 15 0.54 -0.11 1.53
CA ASN A 15 0.81 -1.47 2.01
C ASN A 15 2.23 -1.90 1.64
N LEU A 16 3.03 -2.26 2.65
CA LEU A 16 4.40 -2.77 2.46
C LEU A 16 4.48 -4.30 2.42
N LEU A 17 3.59 -4.98 3.14
CA LEU A 17 3.52 -6.45 3.22
C LEU A 17 2.08 -6.89 3.47
N TRP A 18 1.70 -8.02 2.90
CA TRP A 18 0.44 -8.74 3.14
C TRP A 18 0.72 -10.24 2.98
N PRO A 19 0.16 -11.16 3.79
CA PRO A 19 -0.84 -10.94 4.86
C PRO A 19 -0.26 -10.38 6.16
N PHE A 20 -1.15 -10.04 7.09
CA PHE A 20 -0.78 -9.76 8.47
C PHE A 20 -0.31 -11.03 9.17
N PHE A 21 0.66 -10.87 10.07
CA PHE A 21 0.96 -11.89 11.06
C PHE A 21 -0.15 -11.91 12.11
N ASP A 22 -0.56 -13.11 12.50
CA ASP A 22 -1.38 -13.28 13.69
C ASP A 22 -0.44 -13.29 14.90
N LEU A 23 -0.52 -12.23 15.72
CA LEU A 23 0.33 -12.03 16.89
C LEU A 23 -0.42 -12.37 18.19
N ALA A 24 -1.48 -13.18 18.10
CA ALA A 24 -2.44 -13.34 19.18
C ALA A 24 -1.85 -13.97 20.45
N ASP A 25 -0.79 -14.77 20.38
CA ASP A 25 -0.16 -15.38 21.55
C ASP A 25 1.24 -15.88 21.18
N CYS A 26 2.32 -15.23 21.65
CA CYS A 26 3.62 -15.82 22.05
C CYS A 26 4.72 -14.75 22.23
N GLU A 27 5.56 -14.88 23.26
CA GLU A 27 6.83 -14.14 23.39
C GLU A 27 7.75 -14.39 22.18
N GLU A 28 7.63 -15.56 21.55
CA GLU A 28 8.35 -15.96 20.34
C GLU A 28 8.11 -15.00 19.16
N ASP A 29 6.97 -14.31 19.07
CA ASP A 29 6.69 -13.38 17.97
C ASP A 29 7.52 -12.09 18.08
N GLN A 30 7.85 -11.66 19.30
CA GLN A 30 8.75 -10.51 19.48
C GLN A 30 10.15 -10.84 18.94
N GLU A 31 10.64 -12.04 19.20
CA GLU A 31 11.98 -12.47 18.79
C GLU A 31 12.05 -12.87 17.32
N ASN A 32 11.02 -13.54 16.79
CA ASN A 32 11.03 -14.08 15.43
C ASN A 32 10.51 -13.10 14.38
N ILE A 33 9.69 -12.11 14.74
CA ILE A 33 9.10 -11.16 13.79
C ILE A 33 9.61 -9.74 14.07
N LEU A 34 9.41 -9.23 15.28
CA LEU A 34 9.67 -7.81 15.56
C LEU A 34 11.16 -7.46 15.61
N LEU A 35 12.00 -8.30 16.23
CA LEU A 35 13.44 -8.05 16.30
C LEU A 35 14.10 -8.05 14.91
N PRO A 36 13.90 -9.06 14.04
CA PRO A 36 14.46 -9.05 12.69
C PRO A 36 13.94 -7.88 11.85
N LEU A 37 12.65 -7.52 11.99
CA LEU A 37 12.08 -6.35 11.32
C LEU A 37 12.79 -5.06 11.76
N ARG A 38 13.00 -4.85 13.06
CA ARG A 38 13.71 -3.68 13.60
C ARG A 38 15.15 -3.62 13.10
N LEU A 39 15.86 -4.75 13.10
CA LEU A 39 17.24 -4.85 12.62
C LEU A 39 17.35 -4.57 11.12
N LEU A 40 16.35 -4.94 10.32
CA LEU A 40 16.29 -4.58 8.92
C LEU A 40 16.02 -3.07 8.77
N LEU A 41 15.00 -2.55 9.43
CA LEU A 41 14.57 -1.15 9.27
C LEU A 41 15.60 -0.14 9.78
N CYS A 42 16.43 -0.49 10.77
CA CYS A 42 17.50 0.41 11.24
C CYS A 42 18.61 0.65 10.20
N GLN A 43 18.68 -0.18 9.15
CA GLN A 43 19.62 -0.02 8.04
C GLN A 43 19.13 1.00 7.01
N TYR A 44 17.87 1.43 7.09
CA TYR A 44 17.27 2.38 6.17
C TYR A 44 17.27 3.79 6.77
N LYS A 45 17.70 4.75 5.96
CA LYS A 45 17.44 6.17 6.26
C LYS A 45 15.99 6.49 5.90
N SER A 46 15.36 7.36 6.67
CA SER A 46 14.08 7.96 6.31
C SER A 46 14.18 8.61 4.93
N PHE A 47 13.13 8.47 4.13
CA PHE A 47 13.03 9.05 2.80
C PHE A 47 11.64 9.67 2.61
N SER A 48 11.56 10.62 1.69
CA SER A 48 10.28 11.20 1.26
C SER A 48 9.71 10.38 0.12
N ALA A 49 8.42 10.07 0.21
CA ALA A 49 7.67 9.45 -0.87
C ALA A 49 6.77 10.51 -1.52
N GLU A 50 6.86 10.61 -2.83
CA GLU A 50 6.08 11.56 -3.63
C GLU A 50 5.03 10.81 -4.45
N ILE A 51 3.85 11.40 -4.50
CA ILE A 51 2.70 10.91 -5.25
C ILE A 51 2.47 11.86 -6.42
N ASP A 52 2.34 11.32 -7.62
CA ASP A 52 2.25 12.15 -8.82
C ASP A 52 1.16 11.74 -9.82
N GLU A 53 0.38 10.70 -9.49
CA GLU A 53 -0.71 10.23 -10.33
C GLU A 53 -1.84 9.59 -9.50
N ILE A 54 -3.06 9.67 -10.03
CA ILE A 54 -4.21 8.89 -9.58
C ILE A 54 -4.54 7.88 -10.67
N ASP A 55 -4.72 6.62 -10.29
CA ASP A 55 -5.08 5.53 -11.20
C ASP A 55 -6.16 4.65 -10.56
N SER A 56 -6.57 3.57 -11.23
CA SER A 56 -7.66 2.72 -10.77
C SER A 56 -7.51 1.27 -11.19
N PHE A 57 -7.86 0.36 -10.29
CA PHE A 57 -8.07 -1.05 -10.61
C PHE A 57 -9.52 -1.23 -11.03
N VAL A 58 -9.76 -1.38 -12.34
CA VAL A 58 -11.11 -1.47 -12.92
C VAL A 58 -11.86 -2.71 -12.41
N GLU A 59 -11.18 -3.86 -12.36
CA GLU A 59 -11.78 -5.13 -11.91
C GLU A 59 -12.26 -5.04 -10.46
N ASN A 60 -11.52 -4.32 -9.61
CA ASN A 60 -11.80 -4.19 -8.18
C ASN A 60 -12.52 -2.89 -7.83
N LYS A 61 -12.93 -2.09 -8.83
CA LYS A 61 -13.60 -0.78 -8.66
C LYS A 61 -12.94 0.08 -7.58
N THR A 62 -11.61 0.16 -7.65
CA THR A 62 -10.79 0.82 -6.63
C THR A 62 -9.99 1.94 -7.28
N SER A 63 -9.98 3.13 -6.67
CA SER A 63 -9.10 4.24 -7.06
C SER A 63 -7.96 4.38 -6.06
N TYR A 64 -6.76 4.67 -6.57
CA TYR A 64 -5.55 4.76 -5.77
C TYR A 64 -4.61 5.86 -6.27
N MET A 65 -3.77 6.35 -5.37
CA MET A 65 -2.66 7.24 -5.65
C MET A 65 -1.39 6.43 -5.92
N LYS A 66 -0.65 6.83 -6.96
CA LYS A 66 0.61 6.22 -7.38
C LYS A 66 1.79 7.05 -6.92
N LEU A 67 2.81 6.33 -6.49
CA LEU A 67 4.12 6.92 -6.24
C LEU A 67 4.79 7.28 -7.56
N ASN A 68 5.56 8.37 -7.55
CA ASN A 68 6.47 8.65 -8.67
C ASN A 68 7.52 7.55 -8.80
N GLN A 69 8.21 7.49 -9.94
CA GLN A 69 9.12 6.38 -10.24
C GLN A 69 10.23 6.19 -9.20
N GLN A 70 10.77 7.28 -8.66
CA GLN A 70 11.83 7.23 -7.65
C GLN A 70 11.31 6.64 -6.32
N SER A 71 10.19 7.14 -5.83
CA SER A 71 9.56 6.70 -4.58
C SER A 71 9.08 5.25 -4.69
N GLU A 72 8.51 4.89 -5.85
CA GLU A 72 8.11 3.52 -6.16
C GLU A 72 9.30 2.56 -6.07
N ASN A 73 10.46 2.94 -6.64
CA ASN A 73 11.66 2.10 -6.59
C ASN A 73 12.18 1.93 -5.16
N GLN A 74 12.18 2.98 -4.34
CA GLN A 74 12.60 2.89 -2.94
C GLN A 74 11.68 1.96 -2.14
N VAL A 75 10.37 2.10 -2.30
CA VAL A 75 9.38 1.25 -1.61
C VAL A 75 9.47 -0.20 -2.09
N LYS A 76 9.67 -0.44 -3.40
CA LYS A 76 9.89 -1.80 -3.94
C LYS A 76 11.17 -2.45 -3.41
N GLN A 77 12.24 -1.69 -3.24
CA GLN A 77 13.49 -2.18 -2.64
C GLN A 77 13.28 -2.60 -1.18
N LEU A 78 12.57 -1.78 -0.39
CA LEU A 78 12.20 -2.12 0.98
C LEU A 78 11.33 -3.38 1.02
N HIS A 79 10.28 -3.45 0.19
CA HIS A 79 9.44 -4.63 0.04
C HIS A 79 10.26 -5.88 -0.28
N ALA A 80 11.23 -5.79 -1.20
CA ALA A 80 12.07 -6.94 -1.55
C ALA A 80 12.90 -7.47 -0.37
N GLN A 81 13.41 -6.60 0.50
CA GLN A 81 14.10 -7.06 1.72
C GLN A 81 13.12 -7.63 2.75
N LEU A 82 11.96 -7.01 2.91
CA LEU A 82 10.89 -7.49 3.78
C LEU A 82 10.41 -8.90 3.38
N ILE A 83 10.30 -9.18 2.08
CA ILE A 83 9.97 -10.51 1.57
C ILE A 83 11.08 -11.53 1.82
N LYS A 84 12.36 -11.14 1.70
CA LYS A 84 13.48 -12.02 2.06
C LYS A 84 13.47 -12.36 3.55
N LEU A 85 13.07 -11.40 4.38
CA LEU A 85 12.95 -11.57 5.82
C LEU A 85 11.77 -12.48 6.18
N PHE A 86 10.66 -12.36 5.45
CA PHE A 86 9.44 -13.11 5.68
C PHE A 86 8.98 -13.87 4.42
N PRO A 87 9.74 -14.89 3.97
CA PRO A 87 9.45 -15.61 2.73
C PRO A 87 8.11 -16.35 2.75
N GLN A 88 7.57 -16.66 3.94
CA GLN A 88 6.23 -17.25 4.09
C GLN A 88 5.10 -16.35 3.57
N LEU A 89 5.33 -15.04 3.44
CA LEU A 89 4.33 -14.08 2.97
C LEU A 89 4.27 -13.97 1.44
N LEU A 90 5.22 -14.58 0.71
CA LEU A 90 5.24 -14.50 -0.77
C LEU A 90 3.98 -15.09 -1.41
N GLY A 91 3.29 -16.01 -0.72
CA GLY A 91 2.09 -16.69 -1.21
C GLY A 91 2.23 -17.24 -2.65
N ASN A 92 1.11 -17.64 -3.26
CA ASN A 92 1.05 -17.93 -4.70
C ASN A 92 0.79 -16.65 -5.53
N HIS A 93 1.24 -15.49 -5.04
CA HIS A 93 0.91 -14.21 -5.66
C HIS A 93 1.68 -14.06 -6.98
N LYS A 94 1.01 -14.41 -8.09
CA LYS A 94 1.50 -14.22 -9.46
C LYS A 94 1.68 -12.74 -9.83
N ASN A 95 1.15 -11.82 -9.01
CA ASN A 95 1.12 -10.40 -9.30
C ASN A 95 2.34 -9.70 -8.72
N ARG A 96 2.99 -8.87 -9.54
CA ARG A 96 4.09 -8.01 -9.09
C ARG A 96 3.56 -7.02 -8.05
N TYR A 97 4.32 -6.83 -6.98
CA TYR A 97 4.03 -5.81 -5.98
C TYR A 97 3.93 -4.42 -6.64
N ASN A 98 2.80 -3.75 -6.42
CA ASN A 98 2.49 -2.43 -6.96
C ASN A 98 2.18 -1.49 -5.79
N PRO A 99 3.15 -0.71 -5.28
CA PRO A 99 2.93 0.15 -4.13
C PRO A 99 1.97 1.27 -4.50
N ASN A 100 0.85 1.33 -3.79
CA ASN A 100 -0.19 2.32 -4.00
C ASN A 100 -0.87 2.68 -2.68
N MET A 101 -1.49 3.84 -2.64
CA MET A 101 -2.35 4.26 -1.54
C MET A 101 -3.80 4.31 -2.03
N THR A 102 -4.64 3.43 -1.51
CA THR A 102 -6.07 3.43 -1.81
C THR A 102 -6.71 4.74 -1.34
N ILE A 103 -7.52 5.35 -2.19
CA ILE A 103 -8.28 6.57 -1.87
C ILE A 103 -9.79 6.38 -1.98
N GLY A 104 -10.23 5.27 -2.58
CA GLY A 104 -11.64 4.92 -2.58
C GLY A 104 -11.94 3.54 -3.14
N TYR A 105 -12.98 2.93 -2.59
CA TYR A 105 -13.58 1.68 -3.03
C TYR A 105 -15.05 1.92 -3.38
N PHE A 106 -15.50 1.38 -4.51
CA PHE A 106 -16.84 1.65 -5.04
C PHE A 106 -17.61 0.35 -5.23
N ASP A 107 -18.83 0.31 -4.68
CA ASP A 107 -19.75 -0.82 -4.76
C ASP A 107 -20.37 -0.99 -6.16
N THR A 108 -20.58 0.12 -6.89
CA THR A 108 -21.17 0.11 -8.24
C THR A 108 -20.25 0.71 -9.31
N ASP A 109 -20.45 0.28 -10.56
CA ASP A 109 -19.70 0.77 -11.72
C ASP A 109 -20.00 2.24 -12.00
N GLU A 110 -21.25 2.66 -11.77
CA GLU A 110 -21.68 4.05 -11.94
C GLU A 110 -20.92 4.97 -10.99
N LYS A 111 -20.87 4.61 -9.70
CA LYS A 111 -20.14 5.39 -8.68
C LYS A 111 -18.65 5.42 -8.98
N PHE A 112 -18.08 4.28 -9.39
CA PHE A 112 -16.68 4.20 -9.80
C PHE A 112 -16.36 5.14 -10.97
N LYS A 113 -17.18 5.11 -12.04
CA LYS A 113 -16.98 5.97 -13.21
C LYS A 113 -17.10 7.46 -12.86
N GLN A 114 -18.09 7.82 -12.05
CA GLN A 114 -18.28 9.20 -11.57
C GLN A 114 -17.08 9.66 -10.75
N ALA A 115 -16.64 8.86 -9.78
CA ALA A 115 -15.50 9.20 -8.94
C ALA A 115 -14.19 9.30 -9.73
N LYS A 116 -13.94 8.38 -10.66
CA LYS A 116 -12.75 8.42 -11.53
C LYS A 116 -12.67 9.72 -12.31
N SER A 117 -13.79 10.19 -12.86
CA SER A 117 -13.85 11.47 -13.58
C SER A 117 -13.55 12.65 -12.66
N SER A 118 -14.19 12.71 -11.49
CA SER A 118 -14.03 13.80 -10.53
C SER A 118 -12.61 13.86 -9.93
N LEU A 119 -12.05 12.72 -9.54
CA LEU A 119 -10.70 12.62 -8.97
C LEU A 119 -9.63 13.05 -9.98
N SER A 120 -9.77 12.63 -11.24
CA SER A 120 -8.85 13.04 -12.31
C SER A 120 -8.86 14.54 -12.56
N LYS A 121 -10.03 15.19 -12.38
CA LYS A 121 -10.18 16.63 -12.53
C LYS A 121 -9.55 17.38 -11.36
N LEU A 122 -9.88 17.00 -10.13
CA LEU A 122 -9.33 17.61 -8.91
C LEU A 122 -7.80 17.56 -8.87
N TYR A 123 -7.22 16.44 -9.25
CA TYR A 123 -5.76 16.29 -9.26
C TYR A 123 -5.07 17.26 -10.21
N LYS A 124 -5.69 17.57 -11.37
CA LYS A 124 -5.14 18.51 -12.34
C LYS A 124 -5.25 19.98 -11.90
N GLU A 125 -6.23 20.31 -11.07
CA GLU A 125 -6.48 21.69 -10.60
C GLU A 125 -5.56 22.10 -9.43
N HIS A 126 -4.99 21.12 -8.71
CA HIS A 126 -4.18 21.35 -7.51
C HIS A 126 -2.69 21.01 -7.67
N ARG A 127 -2.22 20.84 -8.90
CA ARG A 127 -0.80 20.62 -9.24
C ARG A 127 -0.21 21.85 -9.91
#